data_AF-X1VB31-F1
#
_entry.id   AF-X1VB31-F1
#
_cell.length_a   1.000
_cell.length_b   1.000
_cell.length_c   1.000
_cell.angle_alpha   90.00
_cell.angle_beta   90.00
_cell.angle_gamma   90.00
#
_symmetry.space_group_name_H-M   'P 1'
#
loop_
_entity.id
_entity.type
_entity.pdbx_description
1 polymer ?
#
loop_
_entity_poly.entity_id
_entity_poly.type
_entity_poly.pdbx_seq_one_letter_code
_entity_poly.pdbx_strand_id
1 'polypeptide(L)'
;MVERRKLLFTDKQLTELTVLYEKGLNDPEIAKELGVKREAVKYRRKKLGLLRSRLFTDQQLIDLHGEGLNDREMAEKLGASEGVVFYHRKRLGLEANRHRTLGRTFT
;
A
#
# COMPACT_ATOMS: atom_id res chain seq x y z
N MET A 1 22.74 7.68 29.32
CA MET A 1 23.71 7.19 28.33
C MET A 1 22.96 6.85 27.05
N VAL A 2 23.48 7.33 25.92
CA VAL A 2 22.79 7.36 24.62
C VAL A 2 22.97 6.02 23.92
N GLU A 3 21.99 5.13 24.02
CA GLU A 3 21.96 3.93 23.17
C GLU A 3 21.19 4.24 21.90
N ARG A 4 21.82 5.01 21.01
CA ARG A 4 21.37 5.11 19.62
C ARG A 4 21.63 3.75 18.96
N ARG A 5 20.70 2.83 19.17
CA ARG A 5 20.60 1.54 18.50
C ARG A 5 20.54 1.81 16.99
N LYS A 6 21.71 1.86 16.32
CA LYS A 6 21.80 1.61 14.89
C LYS A 6 21.33 0.17 14.74
N LEU A 7 20.03 -0.03 14.57
CA LEU A 7 19.44 -1.32 14.27
C LEU A 7 20.09 -1.79 12.96
N LEU A 8 21.08 -2.65 13.08
CA LEU A 8 21.61 -3.44 12.00
C LEU A 8 20.42 -4.23 11.46
N PHE A 9 19.98 -3.84 10.27
CA PHE A 9 19.01 -4.60 9.50
C PHE A 9 19.63 -5.99 9.27
N THR A 10 19.13 -7.01 9.97
CA THR A 10 19.76 -8.34 9.99
C THR A 10 19.52 -9.07 8.67
N ASP A 11 20.31 -10.11 8.39
CA ASP A 11 20.14 -10.93 7.19
C ASP A 11 18.77 -11.64 7.17
N LYS A 12 18.24 -11.97 8.36
CA LYS A 12 16.87 -12.46 8.51
C LYS A 12 15.85 -11.41 8.06
N GLN A 13 15.99 -10.16 8.53
CA GLN A 13 15.09 -9.06 8.14
C GLN A 13 15.18 -8.76 6.64
N LEU A 14 16.35 -8.93 5.99
CA LEU A 14 16.48 -8.80 4.54
C LEU A 14 15.66 -9.86 3.80
N THR A 15 15.70 -11.11 4.29
CA THR A 15 14.94 -12.21 3.70
C THR A 15 13.44 -11.98 3.88
N GLU A 16 13.00 -11.61 5.08
CA GLU A 16 11.59 -11.29 5.35
C GLU A 16 11.10 -10.08 4.55
N LEU A 17 11.93 -9.04 4.36
CA LEU A 17 11.57 -7.90 3.51
C LEU A 17 11.22 -8.35 2.09
N THR A 18 12.03 -9.22 1.48
CA THR A 18 11.79 -9.73 0.13
C THR A 18 10.49 -10.52 0.07
N VAL A 19 10.27 -11.42 1.02
CA VAL A 19 9.04 -12.22 1.11
C VAL A 19 7.80 -11.35 1.26
N LEU A 20 7.84 -10.34 2.15
CA LEU A 20 6.71 -9.43 2.37
C LEU A 20 6.47 -8.52 1.15
N TYR A 21 7.53 -8.09 0.48
CA TYR A 21 7.44 -7.32 -0.75
C TYR A 21 6.81 -8.13 -1.90
N GLU A 22 7.17 -9.42 -2.04
CA GLU A 22 6.57 -10.34 -3.02
C GLU A 22 5.10 -10.62 -2.71
N LYS A 23 4.76 -10.80 -1.43
CA LYS A 23 3.36 -10.87 -0.95
C LYS A 23 2.59 -9.58 -1.21
N GLY A 24 3.29 -8.49 -1.47
CA GLY A 24 2.69 -7.26 -1.95
C GLY A 24 2.43 -6.19 -0.92
N LEU A 25 3.10 -6.27 0.22
CA LEU A 25 3.03 -5.24 1.25
C LEU A 25 3.80 -3.98 0.80
N ASN A 26 3.36 -2.84 1.31
CA ASN A 26 4.03 -1.56 1.08
C ASN A 26 5.15 -1.30 2.11
N ASP A 27 6.03 -0.32 1.83
CA ASP A 27 7.15 0.01 2.72
C ASP A 27 6.71 0.31 4.18
N PRO A 28 5.61 1.05 4.44
CA PRO A 28 5.06 1.24 5.79
C PRO A 28 4.64 -0.04 6.52
N GLU A 29 3.96 -0.97 5.86
CA GLU A 29 3.49 -2.22 6.48
C GLU A 29 4.64 -3.17 6.74
N ILE A 30 5.57 -3.31 5.78
CA ILE A 30 6.80 -4.10 5.97
C ILE A 30 7.57 -3.56 7.17
N ALA A 31 7.62 -2.23 7.34
CA ALA A 31 8.28 -1.61 8.48
C ALA A 31 7.59 -1.95 9.81
N LYS A 32 6.24 -1.94 9.83
CA LYS A 32 5.44 -2.34 10.99
C LYS A 32 5.66 -3.81 11.35
N GLU A 33 5.66 -4.70 10.36
CA GLU A 33 5.84 -6.14 10.54
C GLU A 33 7.24 -6.48 11.07
N LEU A 34 8.27 -5.83 10.54
CA LEU A 34 9.67 -6.05 10.95
C LEU A 34 10.07 -5.27 12.21
N GLY A 35 9.20 -4.40 12.73
CA GLY A 35 9.49 -3.53 13.87
C GLY A 35 10.61 -2.51 13.59
N VAL A 36 10.74 -2.05 12.35
CA VAL A 36 11.80 -1.14 11.89
C VAL A 36 11.23 0.18 11.37
N LYS A 37 12.09 1.17 11.12
CA LYS A 37 11.67 2.44 10.50
C LYS A 37 11.40 2.25 9.01
N ARG A 38 10.35 2.87 8.49
CA ARG A 38 10.03 2.92 7.04
C ARG A 38 11.22 3.29 6.16
N GLU A 39 12.03 4.27 6.60
CA GLU A 39 13.21 4.70 5.84
C GLU A 39 14.29 3.61 5.75
N ALA A 40 14.39 2.72 6.74
CA ALA A 40 15.30 1.58 6.69
C ALA A 40 14.85 0.55 5.65
N VAL A 41 13.55 0.22 5.63
CA VAL A 41 12.95 -0.66 4.60
C VAL A 41 13.17 -0.09 3.22
N LYS A 42 12.84 1.20 3.01
CA LYS A 42 13.03 1.90 1.74
C LYS A 42 14.49 1.86 1.27
N TYR A 43 15.45 2.11 2.17
CA TYR A 43 16.87 2.04 1.85
C TYR A 43 17.30 0.63 1.43
N ARG A 44 16.89 -0.41 2.19
CA ARG A 44 17.24 -1.81 1.91
C ARG A 44 16.58 -2.33 0.63
N ARG A 45 15.28 -2.05 0.45
CA ARG A 45 14.52 -2.35 -0.75
C ARG A 45 15.23 -1.80 -2.00
N LYS A 46 15.66 -0.53 -1.97
CA LYS A 46 16.44 0.07 -3.07
C LYS A 46 17.78 -0.62 -3.31
N LYS A 47 18.51 -0.99 -2.25
CA LYS A 47 19.79 -1.71 -2.36
C LYS A 47 19.62 -3.12 -2.94
N LEU A 48 18.47 -3.75 -2.73
CA LEU A 48 18.09 -5.03 -3.32
C LEU A 48 17.55 -4.92 -4.75
N GLY A 49 17.52 -3.72 -5.35
CA GLY A 49 17.01 -3.51 -6.72
C GLY A 49 15.48 -3.55 -6.84
N LEU A 50 14.76 -3.63 -5.73
CA LEU A 50 13.30 -3.60 -5.70
C LEU A 50 12.86 -2.14 -5.87
N LEU A 51 12.63 -1.65 -7.09
CA LEU A 51 12.54 -0.20 -7.36
C LEU A 51 11.16 0.42 -7.05
N ARG A 52 10.06 -0.29 -7.24
CA ARG A 52 8.70 0.26 -7.08
C ARG A 52 8.15 -0.02 -5.68
N SER A 53 7.78 1.03 -4.94
CA SER A 53 6.98 0.83 -3.71
C SER A 53 5.52 0.73 -4.12
N ARG A 54 4.78 -0.25 -3.60
CA ARG A 54 3.32 -0.27 -3.76
C ARG A 54 2.72 0.87 -2.93
N LEU A 55 1.77 1.60 -3.50
CA LEU A 55 1.12 2.72 -2.81
C LEU A 55 0.22 2.24 -1.67
N PHE A 56 -0.50 1.15 -1.91
CA PHE A 56 -1.40 0.51 -0.97
C PHE A 56 -1.40 -1.02 -1.20
N THR A 57 -1.86 -1.77 -0.20
CA THR A 57 -2.09 -3.22 -0.33
C THR A 57 -3.45 -3.54 -0.91
N ASP A 58 -3.54 -4.75 -1.45
CA ASP A 58 -4.81 -5.29 -1.91
C ASP A 58 -5.81 -5.43 -0.75
N GLN A 59 -5.34 -5.71 0.48
CA GLN A 59 -6.19 -5.72 1.67
C GLN A 59 -6.76 -4.33 2.00
N GLN A 60 -5.93 -3.28 2.01
CA GLN A 60 -6.41 -1.91 2.22
C GLN A 60 -7.48 -1.51 1.18
N LEU A 61 -7.32 -1.96 -0.07
CA LEU A 61 -8.32 -1.72 -1.10
C LEU A 61 -9.63 -2.50 -0.85
N ILE A 62 -9.52 -3.77 -0.44
CA ILE A 62 -10.68 -4.61 -0.09
C ILE A 62 -11.44 -4.03 1.09
N ASP A 63 -10.75 -3.58 2.13
CA ASP A 63 -11.35 -3.01 3.33
C ASP A 63 -12.15 -1.74 2.99
N LEU A 64 -11.55 -0.81 2.23
CA LEU A 64 -12.23 0.40 1.79
C LEU A 64 -13.38 0.12 0.81
N HIS A 65 -13.23 -0.89 -0.04
CA HIS A 65 -14.29 -1.33 -0.94
C HIS A 65 -15.47 -1.92 -0.15
N GLY A 66 -15.20 -2.68 0.91
CA GLY A 66 -16.19 -3.23 1.84
C GLY A 66 -16.91 -2.17 2.68
N GLU A 67 -16.27 -1.03 2.96
CA GLU A 67 -16.91 0.17 3.51
C GLU A 67 -17.90 0.83 2.53
N GLY A 68 -17.97 0.37 1.27
CA GLY A 68 -18.87 0.89 0.24
C GLY A 68 -18.32 2.10 -0.53
N LEU A 69 -17.04 2.44 -0.36
CA LEU A 69 -16.42 3.59 -1.03
C LEU A 69 -16.25 3.33 -2.52
N ASN A 70 -16.43 4.39 -3.32
CA ASN A 70 -16.17 4.36 -4.75
C ASN A 70 -14.67 4.56 -5.09
N ASP A 71 -14.30 4.30 -6.34
CA ASP A 71 -12.89 4.35 -6.80
C ASP A 71 -12.23 5.72 -6.51
N ARG A 72 -13.00 6.82 -6.52
CA ARG A 72 -12.50 8.16 -6.20
C ARG A 72 -12.17 8.31 -4.72
N GLU A 73 -13.11 7.96 -3.86
CA GLU A 73 -12.96 8.10 -2.42
C GLU A 73 -11.86 7.18 -1.89
N MET A 74 -11.77 5.96 -2.45
CA MET A 74 -10.67 5.05 -2.20
C MET A 74 -9.33 5.66 -2.64
N ALA A 75 -9.27 6.27 -3.82
CA ALA A 75 -8.06 6.93 -4.31
C ALA A 75 -7.61 8.08 -3.40
N GLU A 76 -8.55 8.93 -2.95
CA GLU A 76 -8.28 10.01 -2.01
C GLU A 76 -7.76 9.48 -0.66
N LYS A 77 -8.38 8.42 -0.10
CA LYS A 77 -7.92 7.79 1.15
C LYS A 77 -6.56 7.10 1.03
N LEU A 78 -6.30 6.44 -0.09
CA LEU A 78 -5.06 5.68 -0.33
C LEU A 78 -3.92 6.56 -0.86
N GLY A 79 -4.16 7.84 -1.15
CA GLY A 79 -3.18 8.74 -1.75
C GLY A 79 -2.72 8.26 -3.13
N ALA A 80 -3.62 7.63 -3.89
CA ALA A 80 -3.36 7.09 -5.21
C ALA A 80 -4.23 7.81 -6.26
N SER A 81 -3.99 7.52 -7.55
CA SER A 81 -4.91 7.97 -8.60
C SER A 81 -6.07 6.99 -8.75
N GLU A 82 -7.24 7.50 -9.17
CA GLU A 82 -8.41 6.68 -9.51
C GLU A 82 -8.04 5.54 -10.47
N GLY A 83 -7.21 5.81 -11.49
CA GLY A 83 -6.78 4.81 -12.45
C GLY A 83 -6.00 3.64 -11.82
N VAL A 84 -5.17 3.92 -10.81
CA VAL A 84 -4.45 2.87 -10.08
C VAL A 84 -5.42 2.04 -9.24
N VAL A 85 -6.37 2.69 -8.55
CA VAL A 85 -7.41 2.01 -7.77
C VAL A 85 -8.30 1.14 -8.68
N PHE A 86 -8.76 1.67 -9.80
CA PHE A 86 -9.54 0.95 -10.81
C PHE A 86 -8.81 -0.31 -11.29
N TYR A 87 -7.53 -0.19 -11.66
CA TYR A 87 -6.73 -1.32 -12.13
C TYR A 87 -6.60 -2.40 -11.05
N HIS A 88 -6.28 -2.01 -9.81
CA HIS A 88 -6.18 -2.96 -8.70
C HIS A 88 -7.53 -3.61 -8.35
N ARG A 89 -8.62 -2.82 -8.30
CA ARG A 89 -9.98 -3.32 -8.05
C ARG A 89 -10.38 -4.37 -9.09
N LYS A 90 -10.14 -4.08 -10.38
CA LYS A 90 -10.43 -5.01 -11.48
C LYS A 90 -9.55 -6.27 -11.42
N ARG A 91 -8.27 -6.13 -11.07
CA ARG A 91 -7.37 -7.28 -10.86
C ARG A 91 -7.86 -8.21 -9.74
N LEU A 92 -8.44 -7.63 -8.68
CA LEU A 92 -9.02 -8.36 -7.55
C LEU A 92 -10.44 -8.87 -7.81
N GLY A 93 -11.03 -8.60 -8.98
CA GLY A 93 -12.39 -9.05 -9.31
C GLY A 93 -13.51 -8.31 -8.57
N LEU A 94 -13.22 -7.17 -7.93
CA LEU A 94 -14.19 -6.40 -7.16
C LEU A 94 -15.06 -5.53 -8.10
N GLU A 95 -16.37 -5.53 -7.87
CA GLU A 95 -17.30 -4.67 -8.62
C GLU A 95 -17.16 -3.19 -8.26
N ALA A 96 -17.60 -2.29 -9.13
CA ALA A 96 -17.51 -0.86 -8.83
C ALA A 96 -18.63 -0.45 -7.87
N ASN A 97 -18.28 0.17 -6.75
CA ASN A 97 -19.26 0.87 -5.90
C ASN A 97 -19.66 2.15 -6.62
N ARG A 98 -20.81 2.11 -7.30
CA ARG A 98 -21.35 3.25 -8.05
C ARG A 98 -22.32 4.00 -7.17
N HIS A 99 -21.97 5.22 -6.75
CA HIS A 99 -23.01 6.15 -6.34
C HIS A 99 -23.75 6.57 -7.61
N ARG A 100 -25.07 6.33 -7.66
CA ARG A 100 -25.91 6.96 -8.67
C ARG A 100 -25.72 8.47 -8.51
N THR A 101 -25.06 9.10 -9.46
CA THR A 101 -25.18 10.55 -9.65
C THR A 101 -26.63 10.79 -9.99
N LEU A 102 -27.46 11.09 -8.98
CA LEU A 102 -28.74 11.76 -9.21
C LEU A 102 -28.40 13.03 -9.99
N GLY A 103 -28.99 13.13 -11.18
CA GLY A 103 -28.47 13.92 -12.28
C GLY A 103 -28.08 15.34 -11.88
N ARG A 104 -26.98 15.82 -12.48
CA ARG A 104 -26.85 17.25 -12.76
C ARG A 104 -28.05 17.63 -13.62
N THR A 105 -29.13 18.09 -12.99
CA THR A 105 -30.13 18.89 -13.66
C THR A 105 -29.40 20.13 -14.13
N PHE A 106 -29.11 20.18 -15.43
CA PHE A 106 -28.77 21.42 -16.09
C PHE A 106 -30.06 22.27 -16.07
N THR A 107 -30.14 23.19 -15.12
CA THR A 107 -31.03 24.35 -15.14
C THR A 107 -30.19 25.53 -15.58
#